data_AF-A0A1B9YG39-F1
#
_entry.id   AF-A0A1B9YG39-F1
#
_cell.length_a   1.000
_cell.length_b   1.000
_cell.length_c   1.000
_cell.angle_alpha   90.00
_cell.angle_beta   90.00
_cell.angle_gamma   90.00
#
_symmetry.space_group_name_H-M   'P 1'
#
loop_
_entity.id
_entity.type
_entity.pdbx_description
1 polymer ?
#
loop_
_entity_poly.entity_id
_entity_poly.type
_entity_poly.pdbx_seq_one_letter_code
_entity_poly.pdbx_strand_id
1 'polypeptide(L)' 'MKSCVVFRPNPPKLFMLNLNAWLIFELCDGSSPDHVAQRYRKSVADQMSEREADRHLTIGIKNLHDQGLIELKVTD' A
#
# COMPACT_ATOMS: atom_id res chain seq x y z
N MET A 1 -4.03 13.24 -17.46
CA MET A 1 -3.35 12.09 -16.83
C MET A 1 -3.46 12.28 -15.32
N LYS A 2 -4.06 11.35 -14.57
CA LYS A 2 -4.11 11.47 -13.11
C LYS A 2 -2.81 10.89 -12.55
N SER A 3 -2.13 11.64 -11.68
CA SER A 3 -0.89 11.23 -11.04
C SER A 3 -1.07 11.26 -9.54
N CYS A 4 -0.71 10.17 -8.87
CA CYS A 4 -0.70 10.04 -7.42
C CYS A 4 0.71 10.39 -6.94
N VAL A 5 0.85 11.48 -6.17
CA VAL A 5 2.16 11.95 -5.70
C VAL A 5 2.15 11.98 -4.17
N VAL A 6 3.16 11.39 -3.56
CA VAL A 6 3.37 11.40 -2.10
C VAL A 6 4.67 12.13 -1.79
N PHE A 7 4.63 13.02 -0.80
CA PHE A 7 5.80 13.67 -0.24
C PHE A 7 6.16 13.03 1.10
N ARG A 8 7.39 12.49 1.20
CA ARG A 8 7.98 12.08 2.46
C ARG A 8 8.81 13.25 3.00
N PRO A 9 8.52 13.80 4.19
CA PRO A 9 9.22 14.99 4.69
C PRO A 9 10.64 14.70 5.22
N ASN A 10 10.94 13.48 5.68
CA ASN A 10 12.24 13.14 6.25
C ASN A 10 12.73 11.73 5.83
N PRO A 11 13.84 11.60 5.09
CA PRO A 11 14.48 12.69 4.33
C PRO A 11 13.56 13.11 3.16
N PRO A 12 13.56 14.42 2.80
CA PRO A 12 12.61 15.01 1.87
C PRO A 12 12.70 14.38 0.48
N LYS A 13 11.61 13.78 0.00
CA LYS A 13 11.54 13.15 -1.32
C LYS A 13 10.10 13.06 -1.84
N LEU A 14 9.93 13.24 -3.15
CA LEU A 14 8.67 13.02 -3.86
C LEU A 14 8.66 11.64 -4.53
N PHE A 15 7.52 10.96 -4.44
CA PHE A 15 7.28 9.66 -5.06
C PHE A 15 6.06 9.73 -5.95
N MET A 16 6.17 9.18 -7.17
CA MET A 16 5.02 8.94 -8.02
C MET A 16 4.54 7.51 -7.79
N LEU A 17 3.30 7.36 -7.37
CA LEU A 17 2.66 6.07 -7.15
C LEU A 17 1.79 5.72 -8.36
N ASN A 18 1.81 4.44 -8.75
CA ASN A 18 0.73 3.92 -9.59
C ASN A 18 -0.56 3.78 -8.74
N LEU A 19 -1.70 3.55 -9.40
CA LEU A 19 -2.98 3.48 -8.71
C LEU A 19 -3.04 2.38 -7.64
N ASN A 20 -2.33 1.26 -7.88
CA ASN A 20 -2.28 0.16 -6.92
C ASN A 20 -1.51 0.54 -5.65
N ALA A 21 -0.32 1.13 -5.79
CA ALA A 21 0.49 1.58 -4.67
C ALA A 21 -0.21 2.73 -3.91
N TRP A 22 -0.92 3.61 -4.61
CA TRP A 22 -1.73 4.65 -3.98
C TRP A 22 -2.86 4.04 -3.14
N LEU A 23 -3.60 3.07 -3.67
CA LEU A 23 -4.65 2.39 -2.91
C LEU A 23 -4.09 1.72 -1.65
N ILE A 24 -2.97 1.00 -1.76
CA ILE A 24 -2.35 0.34 -0.61
C ILE A 24 -1.93 1.39 0.43
N PHE A 25 -1.30 2.49 0.01
CA PHE A 25 -0.90 3.59 0.88
C PHE A 25 -2.09 4.19 1.65
N GLU A 26 -3.20 4.48 0.96
CA GLU A 26 -4.43 5.01 1.56
C GLU A 26 -5.09 4.06 2.57
N LEU A 27 -4.88 2.75 2.42
CA LEU A 27 -5.38 1.74 3.34
C LEU A 27 -4.50 1.56 4.58
N CYS A 28 -3.24 2.02 4.56
CA CYS A 28 -2.32 1.97 5.68
C CYS A 28 -2.62 3.08 6.70
N ASP A 29 -3.68 2.90 7.48
CA ASP A 29 -4.18 3.85 8.49
C ASP A 29 -3.74 3.53 9.93
N GLY A 30 -2.76 2.63 10.10
CA GLY A 30 -2.30 2.14 11.40
C GLY A 30 -3.13 0.98 11.98
N SER A 31 -4.12 0.48 11.23
CA SER A 31 -4.82 -0.78 11.52
C SER A 31 -3.91 -2.02 11.35
N SER A 32 -4.42 -3.19 11.75
CA SER A 32 -3.66 -4.43 11.63
C SER A 32 -3.44 -4.84 10.16
N PRO A 33 -2.35 -5.57 9.86
CA PRO A 33 -2.09 -6.08 8.51
C PRO A 33 -3.28 -6.85 7.91
N ASP A 34 -3.97 -7.66 8.73
CA ASP A 34 -5.14 -8.43 8.29
C ASP A 34 -6.31 -7.52 7.88
N HIS A 35 -6.51 -6.40 8.58
CA HIS A 35 -7.56 -5.45 8.26
C HIS A 35 -7.28 -4.74 6.93
N VAL A 36 -6.01 -4.33 6.72
CA VAL A 36 -5.55 -3.78 5.44
C VAL A 36 -5.76 -4.80 4.31
N ALA A 37 -5.39 -6.06 4.53
CA ALA A 37 -5.55 -7.12 3.54
C ALA A 37 -7.00 -7.40 3.18
N GLN A 38 -7.90 -7.42 4.17
CA GLN A 38 -9.34 -7.58 3.93
C GLN A 38 -9.90 -6.42 3.09
N ARG A 39 -9.57 -5.18 3.44
CA ARG A 39 -10.04 -3.98 2.72
C ARG A 39 -9.49 -3.91 1.30
N TYR A 40 -8.21 -4.26 1.13
CA TYR A 40 -7.58 -4.29 -0.18
C TYR A 40 -8.26 -5.33 -1.08
N ARG A 41 -8.41 -6.58 -0.62
CA ARG A 41 -9.12 -7.65 -1.36
C ARG A 41 -10.53 -7.22 -1.78
N LYS A 42 -11.28 -6.61 -0.86
CA LYS A 42 -12.62 -6.07 -1.17
C LYS A 42 -12.59 -4.99 -2.25
N SER A 43 -11.56 -4.15 -2.28
CA SER A 43 -11.44 -3.03 -3.22
C SER A 43 -11.07 -3.47 -4.64
N VAL A 44 -10.44 -4.64 -4.78
CA VAL A 44 -9.95 -5.16 -6.07
C VAL A 44 -10.67 -6.44 -6.55
N ALA A 45 -11.75 -6.84 -5.85
CA ALA A 45 -12.42 -8.14 -6.04
C ALA A 45 -12.96 -8.35 -7.46
N ASP A 46 -13.38 -7.28 -8.13
CA ASP A 46 -13.94 -7.34 -9.48
C ASP A 46 -12.85 -7.34 -10.58
N GLN A 47 -11.58 -7.10 -10.21
CA GLN A 47 -10.47 -6.95 -11.17
C GLN A 47 -9.48 -8.11 -11.15
N MET A 48 -9.38 -8.85 -10.04
CA MET A 48 -8.41 -9.93 -9.90
C MET A 48 -8.84 -10.97 -8.87
N SER A 49 -8.25 -12.15 -8.95
CA SER A 49 -8.44 -13.19 -7.94
C SER A 49 -7.85 -12.79 -6.59
N GLU A 50 -8.33 -13.40 -5.51
CA GLU A 50 -7.82 -13.20 -4.16
C GLU A 50 -6.31 -13.47 -4.05
N ARG A 51 -5.83 -14.54 -4.69
CA ARG A 51 -4.40 -14.89 -4.71
C ARG A 51 -3.55 -13.82 -5.41
N GLU A 52 -4.05 -13.24 -6.49
CA GLU A 52 -3.37 -12.13 -7.18
C GLU A 52 -3.39 -10.86 -6.33
N ALA A 53 -4.51 -10.58 -5.67
CA ALA A 53 -4.64 -9.48 -4.73
C ALA A 53 -3.61 -9.60 -3.59
N ASP A 54 -3.48 -10.77 -2.96
CA ASP A 54 -2.51 -11.00 -1.89
C ASP A 54 -1.07 -10.80 -2.36
N ARG A 55 -0.75 -11.27 -3.58
CA ARG A 55 0.58 -11.06 -4.18
C ARG A 55 0.84 -9.58 -4.42
N HIS A 56 -0.12 -8.85 -4.99
CA HIS A 56 0.01 -7.42 -5.25
C HIS A 56 0.14 -6.61 -3.96
N LEU A 57 -0.64 -6.95 -2.93
CA LEU A 57 -0.56 -6.32 -1.63
C LEU A 57 0.80 -6.56 -0.99
N THR A 58 1.27 -7.80 -0.96
CA THR A 58 2.58 -8.16 -0.39
C THR A 58 3.72 -7.37 -1.04
N ILE A 59 3.74 -7.33 -2.37
CA ILE A 59 4.76 -6.57 -3.13
C ILE A 59 4.61 -5.07 -2.88
N GLY A 60 3.37 -4.54 -2.87
CA GLY A 60 3.11 -3.13 -2.66
C GLY A 60 3.51 -2.64 -1.27
N ILE A 61 3.14 -3.38 -0.21
CA ILE A 61 3.54 -3.10 1.17
C ILE A 61 5.06 -3.10 1.30
N LYS A 62 5.75 -4.13 0.77
CA LYS A 62 7.21 -4.18 0.78
C LYS A 62 7.82 -2.96 0.10
N ASN A 63 7.33 -2.59 -1.08
CA ASN A 63 7.87 -1.46 -1.84
C ASN A 63 7.62 -0.12 -1.12
N LEU A 64 6.44 0.10 -0.57
CA LEU A 64 6.13 1.32 0.19
C LEU A 64 6.97 1.40 1.47
N HIS A 65 7.19 0.28 2.15
CA HIS A 65 8.04 0.19 3.33
C HIS A 65 9.51 0.47 3.00
N ASP A 66 10.06 -0.17 1.97
CA ASP A 66 11.45 0.05 1.52
C ASP A 66 11.69 1.51 1.08
N GLN A 67 10.63 2.19 0.62
CA GLN A 67 10.65 3.62 0.29
C GLN A 67 10.44 4.54 1.51
N GLY A 68 10.20 3.98 2.69
CA GLY A 68 9.90 4.73 3.92
C GLY A 68 8.62 5.57 3.81
N LEU A 69 7.65 5.11 3.01
CA LEU A 69 6.34 5.76 2.90
C LEU A 69 5.34 5.22 3.93
N ILE A 70 5.55 3.99 4.38
CA ILE A 70 4.80 3.37 5.47
C ILE A 70 5.77 2.71 6.45
N GLU A 71 5.30 2.49 7.67
CA GLU A 71 5.99 1.71 8.69
C GLU A 71 5.14 0.49 9.03
N LEU A 72 5.79 -0.65 9.22
CA LEU A 72 5.13 -1.84 9.73
C LEU A 72 5.34 -1.90 11.24
N LYS A 73 4.25 -2.00 12.00
CA LYS A 73 4.37 -2.33 13.42
C LYS A 73 4.88 -3.76 13.51
N VAL A 74 6.09 -3.93 14.05
CA VAL A 74 6.56 -5.23 14.51
C VAL A 74 5.75 -5.54 15.76
N THR A 75 4.94 -6.60 15.70
CA THR A 75 4.30 -7.15 16.89
C THR A 75 5.37 -7.87 17.70
N ASP A 76 5.63 -7.41 18.92
CA ASP A 76 6.44 -8.13 19.92
C ASP A 76 5.77 -9.44 20.36
#